data_AF-A0A6I0LPG3-F1
#
_entry.id   AF-A0A6I0LPG3-F1
#
_cell.length_a   1.000
_cell.length_b   1.000
_cell.length_c   1.000
_cell.angle_alpha   90.00
_cell.angle_beta   90.00
_cell.angle_gamma   90.00
#
_symmetry.space_group_name_H-M   'P 1'
#
loop_
_entity.id
_entity.type
_entity.pdbx_description
1 polymer ?
#
loop_
_entity_poly.entity_id
_entity_poly.type
_entity_poly.pdbx_seq_one_letter_code
_entity_poly.pdbx_strand_id
1 'polypeptide(L)'
;MVLNYIWVAFFVIAFIVALCKLIFMGDVEIFTELVNSTFSSSKTAFEISLGLTGILALWLGVMKIGENSGMINALSRWLSPVFCRLFPEIPKGHPAMGSIFMNLSANMLGLDNAATPMGLKAMKELQELNPKKDTATNPMVMFLVLNTSGLILIPVSIMMYRSQMGAAQPTDIFIPTLITTAISTIVGVIAVSIAQRINLLNKPILILIGCISLFFAALIYLFTQISRDEMGVYSTLIANILLFSIILLFILWGLWKKINVYDAFIEGAKEGFTTAIRIIPYLVAFLVGIAVFRTSGAMDILVNGIGYVVGLFGVDTSFVGALPTALMKSLSGSGANGLMIDTMKQYGADSFVGRMSCVVRGASDTTFYILAVYFGSVGITKTRNAVTCGLIADFSGIIAAIIISYLFFF
;
A
#
# COMPACT_ATOMS: atom_id res chain seq x y z
N MET A 1 -7.21 -0.72 -18.65
CA MET A 1 -8.30 0.09 -19.22
C MET A 1 -8.79 1.17 -18.25
N VAL A 2 -9.17 0.87 -16.99
CA VAL A 2 -9.65 1.89 -16.02
C VAL A 2 -8.69 3.07 -15.83
N LEU A 3 -7.39 2.80 -15.71
CA LEU A 3 -6.38 3.83 -15.48
C LEU A 3 -6.31 4.88 -16.60
N ASN A 4 -6.50 4.45 -17.85
CA ASN A 4 -6.56 5.33 -19.01
C ASN A 4 -7.72 6.31 -18.87
N TYR A 5 -8.89 5.82 -18.49
CA TYR A 5 -10.07 6.67 -18.30
C TYR A 5 -9.91 7.64 -17.14
N ILE A 6 -9.32 7.23 -16.03
CA ILE A 6 -9.03 8.13 -14.90
C ILE A 6 -8.08 9.25 -15.33
N TRP A 7 -6.99 8.89 -16.00
CA TRP A 7 -6.00 9.88 -16.44
C TRP A 7 -6.59 10.84 -17.46
N VAL A 8 -7.33 10.34 -18.47
CA VAL A 8 -8.06 11.19 -19.42
C VAL A 8 -9.08 12.08 -18.72
N ALA A 9 -9.81 11.56 -17.73
CA ALA A 9 -10.80 12.31 -16.97
C ALA A 9 -10.16 13.49 -16.21
N PHE A 10 -8.94 13.33 -15.66
CA PHE A 10 -8.23 14.45 -15.05
C PHE A 10 -8.07 15.64 -16.00
N PHE A 11 -7.67 15.40 -17.25
CA PHE A 11 -7.50 16.46 -18.24
C PHE A 11 -8.82 17.00 -18.77
N VAL A 12 -9.76 16.12 -19.12
CA VAL A 12 -11.04 16.53 -19.71
C VAL A 12 -11.87 17.34 -18.70
N ILE A 13 -11.99 16.87 -17.46
CA ILE A 13 -12.72 17.59 -16.42
C ILE A 13 -12.03 18.91 -16.10
N ALA A 14 -10.70 18.92 -15.98
CA ALA A 14 -9.95 20.15 -15.73
C ALA A 14 -10.17 21.20 -16.83
N PHE A 15 -10.16 20.77 -18.09
CA PHE A 15 -10.41 21.63 -19.23
C PHE A 15 -11.82 22.23 -19.20
N ILE A 16 -12.84 21.41 -18.90
CA ILE A 16 -14.23 21.88 -18.77
C ILE A 16 -14.36 22.89 -17.63
N VAL A 17 -13.79 22.59 -16.45
CA VAL A 17 -13.85 23.50 -15.29
C VAL A 17 -13.12 24.82 -15.59
N ALA A 18 -11.95 24.76 -16.24
CA ALA A 18 -11.20 25.95 -16.63
C ALA A 18 -11.93 26.80 -17.69
N LEU A 19 -12.59 26.17 -18.67
CA LEU A 19 -13.47 26.89 -19.60
C LEU A 19 -14.62 27.60 -18.87
N CYS A 20 -15.23 26.94 -17.89
CA CYS A 20 -16.28 27.57 -17.08
C CYS A 20 -15.73 28.77 -16.30
N LYS A 21 -14.55 28.67 -15.68
CA LYS A 21 -13.89 29.80 -14.99
C LYS A 21 -13.57 30.95 -15.94
N LEU A 22 -13.05 30.65 -17.13
CA LEU A 22 -12.76 31.66 -18.15
C LEU A 22 -14.04 32.39 -18.60
N ILE A 23 -15.07 31.64 -18.98
CA ILE A 23 -16.28 32.21 -19.60
C ILE A 23 -17.18 32.90 -18.56
N PHE A 24 -17.38 32.31 -17.40
CA PHE A 24 -18.35 32.79 -16.41
C PHE A 24 -17.73 33.61 -15.27
N MET A 25 -16.45 33.40 -14.95
CA MET A 25 -15.75 34.11 -13.87
C MET A 25 -14.71 35.13 -14.39
N GLY A 26 -14.44 35.14 -15.70
CA GLY A 26 -13.48 36.07 -16.32
C GLY A 26 -12.01 35.75 -15.99
N ASP A 27 -11.71 34.52 -15.56
CA ASP A 27 -10.36 34.09 -15.21
C ASP A 27 -9.53 33.81 -16.48
N VAL A 28 -8.84 34.84 -16.97
CA VAL A 28 -8.01 34.78 -18.19
C VAL A 28 -6.67 34.08 -17.97
N GLU A 29 -6.24 33.88 -16.72
CA GLU A 29 -4.94 33.30 -16.37
C GLU A 29 -5.01 31.78 -16.22
N ILE A 30 -6.20 31.21 -15.98
CA ILE A 30 -6.40 29.77 -15.69
C ILE A 30 -5.68 28.82 -16.65
N PHE A 31 -5.69 29.08 -17.96
CA PHE A 31 -5.02 28.21 -18.93
C PHE A 31 -3.49 28.33 -18.86
N THR A 32 -2.98 29.51 -18.56
CA THR A 32 -1.55 29.73 -18.31
C THR A 32 -1.12 28.98 -17.06
N GLU A 33 -1.91 29.04 -15.99
CA GLU A 33 -1.66 28.29 -14.75
C GLU A 33 -1.68 26.78 -14.98
N LEU A 34 -2.66 26.26 -15.74
CA LEU A 34 -2.73 24.85 -16.09
C LEU A 34 -1.48 24.39 -16.84
N VAL A 35 -1.02 25.15 -17.84
CA VAL A 35 0.18 24.79 -18.59
C VAL A 35 1.42 24.84 -17.68
N ASN A 36 1.57 25.89 -16.88
CA ASN A 36 2.68 26.02 -15.94
C ASN A 36 2.71 24.89 -14.90
N SER A 37 1.54 24.43 -14.43
CA SER A 37 1.46 23.34 -13.47
C SER A 37 1.93 22.02 -14.07
N THR A 38 1.74 21.78 -15.38
CA THR A 38 2.28 20.58 -16.06
C THR A 38 3.80 20.54 -16.03
N PHE A 39 4.46 21.67 -16.35
CA PHE A 39 5.91 21.75 -16.34
C PHE A 39 6.48 21.62 -14.92
N SER A 40 5.95 22.40 -13.98
CA SER A 40 6.39 22.35 -12.57
C SER A 40 6.22 20.94 -11.97
N SER A 41 5.07 20.30 -12.21
CA SER A 41 4.78 18.97 -11.69
C SER A 41 5.67 17.88 -12.29
N SER A 42 5.96 17.96 -13.60
CA SER A 42 6.91 17.04 -14.26
C SER A 42 8.32 17.11 -13.65
N LYS A 43 8.79 18.32 -13.31
CA LYS A 43 10.07 18.53 -12.63
C LYS A 43 10.07 17.91 -11.25
N THR A 44 9.03 18.16 -10.45
CA THR A 44 8.92 17.54 -9.12
C THR A 44 8.91 16.02 -9.20
N ALA A 45 8.18 15.44 -10.17
CA ALA A 45 8.11 13.99 -10.33
C ALA A 45 9.51 13.38 -10.57
N PHE A 46 10.34 14.06 -11.36
CA PHE A 46 11.72 13.66 -11.61
C PHE A 46 12.60 13.80 -10.35
N GLU A 47 12.52 14.93 -9.64
CA GLU A 47 13.26 15.17 -8.38
C GLU A 47 12.92 14.12 -7.30
N ILE A 48 11.64 13.80 -7.16
CA ILE A 48 11.15 12.74 -6.27
C ILE A 48 11.80 11.39 -6.63
N SER A 49 11.85 11.07 -7.92
CA SER A 49 12.42 9.81 -8.41
C SER A 49 13.93 9.69 -8.15
N LEU A 50 14.66 10.81 -8.14
CA LEU A 50 16.08 10.82 -7.77
C LEU A 50 16.28 10.44 -6.31
N GLY A 51 15.54 11.04 -5.37
CA GLY A 51 15.69 10.65 -3.95
C GLY A 51 15.16 9.24 -3.64
N LEU A 52 14.14 8.77 -4.37
CA LEU A 52 13.69 7.37 -4.34
C LEU A 52 14.82 6.39 -4.61
N THR A 53 15.71 6.72 -5.54
CA THR A 53 16.81 5.85 -5.98
C THR A 53 17.71 5.44 -4.81
N GLY A 54 18.10 6.39 -3.97
CA GLY A 54 19.00 6.12 -2.83
C GLY A 54 18.37 5.24 -1.76
N ILE A 55 17.11 5.52 -1.38
CA ILE A 55 16.45 4.74 -0.33
C ILE A 55 16.05 3.34 -0.82
N LEU A 56 15.61 3.22 -2.07
CA LEU A 56 15.28 1.93 -2.68
C LEU A 56 16.55 1.09 -2.77
N ALA A 57 17.69 1.69 -3.11
CA ALA A 57 18.97 0.98 -3.11
C ALA A 57 19.33 0.46 -1.70
N LEU A 58 19.17 1.27 -0.66
CA LEU A 58 19.41 0.84 0.73
C LEU A 58 18.51 -0.33 1.12
N TRP A 59 17.19 -0.16 0.98
CA TRP A 59 16.24 -1.14 1.49
C TRP A 59 16.24 -2.41 0.65
N LEU A 60 16.30 -2.32 -0.69
CA LEU A 60 16.41 -3.51 -1.53
C LEU A 60 17.76 -4.22 -1.34
N GLY A 61 18.84 -3.48 -1.03
CA GLY A 61 20.10 -4.07 -0.59
C GLY A 61 19.95 -4.88 0.70
N VAL A 62 19.37 -4.30 1.75
CA VAL A 62 19.11 -5.01 3.03
C VAL A 62 18.26 -6.25 2.80
N MET A 63 17.21 -6.08 2.03
CA MET A 63 16.27 -7.12 1.66
C MET A 63 16.90 -8.28 0.89
N LYS A 64 17.83 -8.00 -0.03
CA LYS A 64 18.57 -9.01 -0.79
C LYS A 64 19.46 -9.86 0.12
N ILE A 65 19.98 -9.31 1.22
CA ILE A 65 20.66 -10.10 2.25
C ILE A 65 19.68 -11.12 2.85
N GLY A 66 18.45 -10.71 3.17
CA GLY A 66 17.41 -11.60 3.71
C GLY A 66 16.99 -12.70 2.74
N GLU A 67 16.91 -12.38 1.45
CA GLU A 67 16.66 -13.34 0.37
C GLU A 67 17.80 -14.36 0.25
N ASN A 68 19.03 -13.89 0.04
CA ASN A 68 20.21 -14.74 -0.19
C ASN A 68 20.57 -15.59 1.03
N SER A 69 20.25 -15.13 2.24
CA SER A 69 20.47 -15.87 3.48
C SER A 69 19.36 -16.89 3.80
N GLY A 70 18.32 -16.97 2.96
CA GLY A 70 17.19 -17.86 3.15
C GLY A 70 16.31 -17.49 4.35
N MET A 71 16.39 -16.26 4.84
CA MET A 71 15.55 -15.80 5.95
C MET A 71 14.07 -15.75 5.55
N ILE A 72 13.76 -15.38 4.31
CA ILE A 72 12.40 -15.45 3.74
C ILE A 72 11.86 -16.89 3.81
N ASN A 73 12.71 -17.88 3.47
CA ASN A 73 12.34 -19.29 3.55
C ASN A 73 12.06 -19.73 5.00
N ALA A 74 12.83 -19.21 5.97
CA ALA A 74 12.62 -19.48 7.39
C ALA A 74 11.30 -18.88 7.90
N LEU A 75 11.01 -17.63 7.54
CA LEU A 75 9.74 -16.97 7.85
C LEU A 75 8.54 -17.71 7.25
N SER A 76 8.66 -18.13 5.99
CA SER A 76 7.66 -18.95 5.29
C SER A 76 7.38 -20.26 6.05
N ARG A 77 8.41 -20.98 6.50
CA ARG A 77 8.25 -22.22 7.27
C ARG A 77 7.57 -21.97 8.61
N TRP A 78 7.90 -20.88 9.29
CA TRP A 78 7.28 -20.50 10.55
C TRP A 78 5.79 -20.16 10.40
N LEU A 79 5.42 -19.46 9.33
CA LEU A 79 4.03 -19.11 9.01
C LEU A 79 3.21 -20.29 8.44
N SER A 80 3.89 -21.36 7.99
CA SER A 80 3.25 -22.50 7.32
C SER A 80 2.00 -23.08 8.02
N PRO A 81 1.98 -23.27 9.36
CA PRO A 81 0.81 -23.82 10.06
C PRO A 81 -0.47 -23.00 9.89
N VAL A 82 -0.35 -21.68 9.75
CA VAL A 82 -1.48 -20.75 9.61
C VAL A 82 -2.03 -20.84 8.18
N PHE A 83 -1.16 -20.71 7.19
CA PHE A 83 -1.58 -20.74 5.78
C PHE A 83 -2.10 -22.10 5.33
N CYS A 84 -1.56 -23.21 5.83
CA CYS A 84 -2.13 -24.53 5.56
C CYS A 84 -3.61 -24.62 6.00
N ARG A 85 -4.06 -23.80 6.96
CA ARG A 85 -5.46 -23.70 7.38
C ARG A 85 -6.26 -22.69 6.56
N LEU A 86 -5.63 -21.62 6.08
CA LEU A 86 -6.25 -20.66 5.17
C LEU A 86 -6.47 -21.24 3.76
N PHE A 87 -5.67 -22.25 3.38
CA PHE A 87 -5.71 -22.90 2.08
C PHE A 87 -6.06 -24.39 2.18
N PRO A 88 -7.24 -24.76 2.71
CA PRO A 88 -7.57 -26.16 3.01
C PRO A 88 -7.69 -27.06 1.77
N GLU A 89 -7.95 -26.47 0.59
CA GLU A 89 -8.14 -27.18 -0.68
C GLU A 89 -6.84 -27.46 -1.43
N ILE A 90 -5.69 -26.95 -0.96
CA ILE A 90 -4.41 -27.24 -1.60
C ILE A 90 -3.86 -28.56 -1.03
N PRO A 91 -3.52 -29.57 -1.86
CA PRO A 91 -2.95 -30.82 -1.39
C PRO A 91 -1.67 -30.60 -0.59
N LYS A 92 -1.49 -31.37 0.50
CA LYS A 92 -0.27 -31.29 1.31
C LYS A 92 0.96 -31.58 0.46
N GLY A 93 1.96 -30.71 0.53
CA GLY A 93 3.20 -30.84 -0.24
C GLY A 93 3.13 -30.33 -1.67
N HIS A 94 1.99 -29.81 -2.13
CA HIS A 94 1.88 -29.21 -3.45
C HIS A 94 2.75 -27.94 -3.57
N PRO A 95 3.47 -27.72 -4.69
CA PRO A 95 4.36 -26.56 -4.87
C PRO A 95 3.66 -25.21 -4.74
N ALA A 96 2.37 -25.13 -5.08
CA ALA A 96 1.54 -23.91 -4.92
C ALA A 96 1.65 -23.29 -3.53
N MET A 97 1.69 -24.10 -2.46
CA MET A 97 1.85 -23.57 -1.11
C MET A 97 3.17 -22.80 -0.98
N GLY A 98 4.27 -23.37 -1.47
CA GLY A 98 5.58 -22.74 -1.47
C GLY A 98 5.57 -21.38 -2.20
N SER A 99 5.02 -21.34 -3.42
CA SER A 99 4.95 -20.10 -4.19
C SER A 99 4.07 -19.02 -3.54
N ILE A 100 2.93 -19.42 -2.95
CA ILE A 100 2.06 -18.52 -2.16
C ILE A 100 2.84 -17.93 -0.99
N PHE A 101 3.54 -18.77 -0.22
CA PHE A 101 4.30 -18.31 0.93
C PHE A 101 5.38 -17.32 0.55
N MET A 102 6.13 -17.62 -0.51
CA MET A 102 7.21 -16.74 -0.93
C MET A 102 6.66 -15.41 -1.43
N ASN A 103 5.59 -15.43 -2.21
CA ASN A 103 4.92 -14.20 -2.66
C ASN A 103 4.46 -13.32 -1.49
N LEU A 104 3.77 -13.91 -0.50
CA LEU A 104 3.26 -13.13 0.64
C LEU A 104 4.38 -12.64 1.54
N SER A 105 5.40 -13.47 1.79
CA SER A 105 6.57 -13.07 2.57
C SER A 105 7.36 -11.97 1.87
N ALA A 106 7.49 -12.06 0.55
CA ALA A 106 8.10 -11.03 -0.29
C ALA A 106 7.32 -9.71 -0.21
N ASN A 107 6.00 -9.73 -0.42
CA ASN A 107 5.15 -8.55 -0.27
C ASN A 107 5.23 -7.92 1.14
N MET A 108 5.20 -8.75 2.20
CA MET A 108 5.27 -8.27 3.58
C MET A 108 6.57 -7.53 3.89
N LEU A 109 7.66 -7.96 3.24
CA LEU A 109 8.98 -7.35 3.36
C LEU A 109 9.23 -6.25 2.31
N GLY A 110 8.27 -5.93 1.44
CA GLY A 110 8.44 -4.91 0.39
C GLY A 110 9.35 -5.33 -0.76
N LEU A 111 9.45 -6.64 -1.03
CA LEU A 111 10.20 -7.24 -2.15
C LEU A 111 9.34 -7.34 -3.40
N ASP A 112 8.70 -6.26 -3.82
CA ASP A 112 7.65 -6.27 -4.86
C ASP A 112 8.13 -6.91 -6.19
N ASN A 113 9.42 -6.71 -6.52
CA ASN A 113 10.08 -7.28 -7.69
C ASN A 113 10.19 -8.82 -7.65
N ALA A 114 10.36 -9.40 -6.47
CA ALA A 114 10.36 -10.85 -6.25
C ALA A 114 8.93 -11.40 -6.03
N ALA A 115 8.08 -10.59 -5.40
CA ALA A 115 6.71 -10.97 -5.10
C ALA A 115 5.90 -11.24 -6.37
N THR A 116 5.94 -10.34 -7.36
CA THR A 116 5.08 -10.47 -8.56
C THR A 116 5.34 -11.75 -9.38
N PRO A 117 6.59 -12.10 -9.75
CA PRO A 117 6.87 -13.36 -10.44
C PRO A 117 6.44 -14.59 -9.63
N MET A 118 6.65 -14.57 -8.31
CA MET A 118 6.20 -15.64 -7.41
C MET A 118 4.69 -15.73 -7.34
N GLY A 119 3.98 -14.60 -7.38
CA GLY A 119 2.52 -14.56 -7.39
C GLY A 119 1.93 -15.09 -8.69
N LEU A 120 2.52 -14.73 -9.83
CA LEU A 120 2.14 -15.30 -11.13
C LEU A 120 2.42 -16.81 -11.18
N LYS A 121 3.54 -17.26 -10.63
CA LYS A 121 3.85 -18.69 -10.49
C LYS A 121 2.83 -19.40 -9.60
N ALA A 122 2.53 -18.84 -8.43
CA ALA A 122 1.51 -19.37 -7.53
C ALA A 122 0.14 -19.49 -8.22
N MET A 123 -0.27 -18.48 -9.00
CA MET A 123 -1.52 -18.54 -9.75
C MET A 123 -1.52 -19.64 -10.81
N LYS A 124 -0.41 -19.84 -11.54
CA LYS A 124 -0.28 -20.96 -12.49
C LYS A 124 -0.39 -22.32 -11.81
N GLU A 125 0.30 -22.51 -10.68
CA GLU A 125 0.25 -23.76 -9.90
C GLU A 125 -1.14 -23.99 -9.30
N LEU A 126 -1.84 -22.93 -8.86
CA LEU A 126 -3.24 -23.02 -8.45
C LEU A 126 -4.18 -23.35 -9.63
N GLN A 127 -3.85 -22.84 -10.82
CA GLN A 127 -4.63 -23.07 -12.03
C GLN A 127 -4.50 -24.53 -12.51
N GLU A 128 -3.39 -25.20 -12.27
CA GLU A 128 -3.24 -26.64 -12.53
C GLU A 128 -4.29 -27.45 -11.76
N LEU A 129 -4.49 -27.13 -10.48
CA LEU A 129 -5.48 -27.74 -9.60
C LEU A 129 -6.93 -27.33 -9.93
N ASN A 130 -7.14 -26.30 -10.76
CA ASN A 130 -8.46 -25.76 -11.04
C ASN A 130 -9.29 -26.68 -11.97
N PRO A 131 -10.43 -27.23 -11.52
CA PRO A 131 -11.30 -28.04 -12.38
C PRO A 131 -12.05 -27.21 -13.45
N LYS A 132 -12.24 -25.90 -13.24
CA LYS A 132 -12.94 -24.99 -14.16
C LYS A 132 -12.05 -23.81 -14.51
N LYS A 133 -11.28 -23.92 -15.59
CA LYS A 133 -10.20 -22.98 -15.93
C LYS A 133 -10.62 -21.52 -16.12
N ASP A 134 -11.91 -21.24 -16.37
CA ASP A 134 -12.44 -19.88 -16.51
C ASP A 134 -12.89 -19.25 -15.17
N THR A 135 -12.94 -20.04 -14.08
CA THR A 135 -13.58 -19.69 -12.81
C THR A 135 -12.61 -19.80 -11.64
N ALA A 136 -12.53 -18.77 -10.80
CA ALA A 136 -11.61 -18.74 -9.66
C ALA A 136 -11.91 -19.84 -8.61
N THR A 137 -10.88 -20.53 -8.12
CA THR A 137 -11.01 -21.49 -7.01
C THR A 137 -10.95 -20.78 -5.65
N ASN A 138 -11.30 -21.47 -4.56
CA ASN A 138 -11.24 -20.87 -3.22
C ASN A 138 -9.82 -20.43 -2.83
N PRO A 139 -8.77 -21.26 -3.05
CA PRO A 139 -7.38 -20.83 -2.90
C PRO A 139 -7.01 -19.58 -3.70
N MET A 140 -7.42 -19.47 -4.96
CA MET A 140 -7.12 -18.30 -5.79
C MET A 140 -7.72 -17.02 -5.21
N VAL A 141 -8.97 -17.09 -4.72
CA VAL A 141 -9.65 -15.96 -4.09
C VAL A 141 -8.95 -15.55 -2.78
N MET A 142 -8.62 -16.51 -1.90
CA MET A 142 -7.90 -16.22 -0.65
C MET A 142 -6.54 -15.59 -0.93
N PHE A 143 -5.78 -16.15 -1.88
CA PHE A 143 -4.47 -15.66 -2.26
C PHE A 143 -4.53 -14.23 -2.82
N LEU A 144 -5.52 -13.94 -3.66
CA LEU A 144 -5.77 -12.60 -4.19
C LEU A 144 -6.09 -11.61 -3.08
N VAL A 145 -6.98 -11.96 -2.16
CA VAL A 145 -7.39 -11.06 -1.07
C VAL A 145 -6.23 -10.79 -0.10
N LEU A 146 -5.38 -11.78 0.18
CA LEU A 146 -4.17 -11.59 0.99
C LEU A 146 -3.15 -10.66 0.34
N ASN A 147 -3.00 -10.72 -0.99
CA ASN A 147 -2.18 -9.74 -1.71
C ASN A 147 -2.86 -8.36 -1.71
N THR A 148 -4.18 -8.34 -1.87
CA THR A 148 -4.98 -7.10 -1.90
C THR A 148 -4.95 -6.35 -0.58
N SER A 149 -5.04 -7.06 0.56
CA SER A 149 -4.93 -6.41 1.87
C SER A 149 -3.53 -5.89 2.16
N GLY A 150 -2.53 -6.29 1.36
CA GLY A 150 -1.23 -5.64 1.25
C GLY A 150 -0.55 -5.44 2.58
N LEU A 151 -0.44 -6.50 3.40
CA LEU A 151 0.21 -6.46 4.71
C LEU A 151 1.65 -5.96 4.56
N ILE A 152 1.90 -4.67 4.70
CA ILE A 152 3.23 -4.06 4.57
C ILE A 152 3.82 -3.88 5.96
N LEU A 153 4.95 -4.56 6.24
CA LEU A 153 5.62 -4.39 7.52
C LEU A 153 6.40 -3.09 7.60
N ILE A 154 6.97 -2.63 6.47
CA ILE A 154 7.79 -1.42 6.41
C ILE A 154 7.37 -0.56 5.21
N PRO A 155 6.65 0.56 5.43
CA PRO A 155 6.21 1.45 4.36
C PRO A 155 7.33 2.38 3.88
N VAL A 156 8.45 1.81 3.42
CA VAL A 156 9.68 2.54 3.02
C VAL A 156 9.38 3.68 2.05
N SER A 157 8.64 3.38 0.98
CA SER A 157 8.32 4.36 -0.06
C SER A 157 7.53 5.55 0.49
N ILE A 158 6.61 5.32 1.43
CA ILE A 158 5.77 6.37 2.03
C ILE A 158 6.61 7.26 2.94
N MET A 159 7.44 6.67 3.80
CA MET A 159 8.38 7.42 4.67
C MET A 159 9.34 8.27 3.82
N MET A 160 9.77 7.77 2.67
CA MET A 160 10.60 8.55 1.75
C MET A 160 9.85 9.74 1.16
N TYR A 161 8.61 9.55 0.68
CA TYR A 161 7.85 10.65 0.10
C TYR A 161 7.62 11.74 1.15
N ARG A 162 7.37 11.34 2.41
CA ARG A 162 7.29 12.27 3.55
C ARG A 162 8.58 13.06 3.73
N SER A 163 9.73 12.38 3.74
CA SER A 163 11.05 13.04 3.87
C SER A 163 11.29 14.05 2.75
N GLN A 164 10.98 13.70 1.49
CA GLN A 164 11.14 14.61 0.36
C GLN A 164 10.17 15.78 0.39
N MET A 165 8.98 15.60 0.96
CA MET A 165 7.99 16.66 1.15
C MET A 165 8.23 17.47 2.44
N GLY A 166 9.39 17.29 3.10
CA GLY A 166 9.81 18.10 4.24
C GLY A 166 9.21 17.71 5.58
N ALA A 167 8.73 16.47 5.75
CA ALA A 167 8.26 15.99 7.05
C ALA A 167 9.39 16.01 8.10
N ALA A 168 9.10 16.55 9.29
CA ALA A 168 10.04 16.61 10.40
C ALA A 168 10.42 15.21 10.90
N GLN A 169 9.45 14.29 10.95
CA GLN A 169 9.64 12.90 11.32
C GLN A 169 8.95 11.98 10.32
N PRO A 170 9.65 11.52 9.27
CA PRO A 170 9.02 10.69 8.23
C PRO A 170 8.52 9.33 8.72
N THR A 171 8.99 8.85 9.88
CA THR A 171 8.67 7.55 10.47
C THR A 171 7.44 7.56 11.39
N ASP A 172 6.86 8.73 11.68
CA ASP A 172 5.68 8.87 12.55
C ASP A 172 4.43 8.12 12.06
N ILE A 173 4.33 7.84 10.75
CA ILE A 173 3.27 7.04 10.13
C ILE A 173 3.49 5.53 10.24
N PHE A 174 4.66 5.06 10.69
CA PHE A 174 5.05 3.66 10.67
C PHE A 174 4.07 2.77 11.45
N ILE A 175 3.86 3.10 12.73
CA ILE A 175 2.99 2.36 13.63
C ILE A 175 1.51 2.44 13.22
N PRO A 176 0.94 3.63 12.92
CA PRO A 176 -0.40 3.77 12.37
C PRO A 176 -0.66 2.93 11.12
N THR A 177 0.30 2.92 10.20
CA THR A 177 0.20 2.14 8.95
C THR A 177 0.19 0.64 9.26
N LEU A 178 1.10 0.17 10.12
CA LEU A 178 1.22 -1.23 10.53
C LEU A 178 -0.09 -1.77 11.16
N ILE A 179 -0.72 -0.98 12.05
CA ILE A 179 -2.03 -1.33 12.63
C ILE A 179 -3.10 -1.42 11.55
N THR A 180 -3.17 -0.40 10.69
CA THR A 180 -4.20 -0.27 9.66
C THR A 180 -4.15 -1.43 8.66
N THR A 181 -2.96 -1.78 8.18
CA THR A 181 -2.78 -2.89 7.23
C THR A 181 -3.06 -4.26 7.85
N ALA A 182 -2.77 -4.43 9.14
CA ALA A 182 -3.14 -5.63 9.88
C ALA A 182 -4.67 -5.77 9.99
N ILE A 183 -5.39 -4.69 10.30
CA ILE A 183 -6.86 -4.67 10.34
C ILE A 183 -7.43 -5.04 8.96
N SER A 184 -6.96 -4.38 7.89
CA SER A 184 -7.34 -4.68 6.51
C SER A 184 -7.17 -6.17 6.16
N THR A 185 -6.03 -6.75 6.54
CA THR A 185 -5.73 -8.17 6.30
C THR A 185 -6.62 -9.10 7.10
N ILE A 186 -6.85 -8.83 8.39
CA ILE A 186 -7.74 -9.62 9.24
C ILE A 186 -9.17 -9.61 8.68
N VAL A 187 -9.69 -8.42 8.35
CA VAL A 187 -11.04 -8.27 7.79
C VAL A 187 -11.16 -8.96 6.44
N GLY A 188 -10.17 -8.83 5.55
CA GLY A 188 -10.13 -9.52 4.27
C GLY A 188 -10.16 -11.05 4.43
N VAL A 189 -9.34 -11.60 5.32
CA VAL A 189 -9.32 -13.05 5.62
C VAL A 189 -10.66 -13.52 6.19
N ILE A 190 -11.26 -12.75 7.10
CA ILE A 190 -12.59 -13.05 7.66
C ILE A 190 -13.65 -13.04 6.55
N ALA A 191 -13.67 -12.02 5.68
CA ALA A 191 -14.63 -11.90 4.60
C ALA A 191 -14.56 -13.09 3.63
N VAL A 192 -13.35 -13.51 3.24
CA VAL A 192 -13.15 -14.71 2.42
C VAL A 192 -13.61 -15.96 3.16
N SER A 193 -13.26 -16.08 4.44
CA SER A 193 -13.56 -17.28 5.23
C SER A 193 -15.06 -17.46 5.45
N ILE A 194 -15.81 -16.37 5.64
CA ILE A 194 -17.28 -16.40 5.69
C ILE A 194 -17.84 -16.84 4.33
N ALA A 195 -17.38 -16.23 3.24
CA ALA A 195 -17.88 -16.51 1.90
C ALA A 195 -17.56 -17.94 1.42
N GLN A 196 -16.45 -18.53 1.89
CA GLN A 196 -15.97 -19.85 1.52
C GLN A 196 -16.20 -20.93 2.60
N ARG A 197 -16.77 -20.54 3.75
CA ARG A 197 -16.99 -21.42 4.91
C ARG A 197 -15.69 -22.05 5.46
N ILE A 198 -14.59 -21.30 5.44
CA ILE A 198 -13.32 -21.72 6.04
C ILE A 198 -13.41 -21.53 7.56
N ASN A 199 -13.05 -22.57 8.33
CA ASN A 199 -13.07 -22.50 9.78
C ASN A 199 -11.81 -21.81 10.34
N LEU A 200 -11.95 -20.54 10.70
CA LEU A 200 -10.91 -19.74 11.37
C LEU A 200 -10.73 -20.06 12.86
N LEU A 201 -11.69 -20.72 13.51
CA LEU A 201 -11.66 -21.08 14.92
C LEU A 201 -10.79 -22.32 15.19
N ASN A 202 -9.56 -22.28 14.69
CA ASN A 202 -8.57 -23.33 14.93
C ASN A 202 -7.36 -22.78 15.69
N LYS A 203 -6.68 -23.65 16.45
CA LYS A 203 -5.61 -23.24 17.37
C LYS A 203 -4.53 -22.38 16.69
N PRO A 204 -3.92 -22.76 15.54
CA PRO A 204 -2.91 -21.93 14.89
C PRO A 204 -3.39 -20.53 14.51
N ILE A 205 -4.59 -20.42 13.92
CA ILE A 205 -5.14 -19.13 13.51
C ILE A 205 -5.53 -18.28 14.72
N LEU A 206 -6.19 -18.86 15.73
CA LEU A 206 -6.58 -18.15 16.95
C LEU A 206 -5.36 -17.69 17.75
N ILE A 207 -4.29 -18.47 17.81
CA ILE A 207 -3.02 -18.05 18.43
C ILE A 207 -2.43 -16.88 17.65
N LEU A 208 -2.35 -16.96 16.31
CA LEU A 208 -1.80 -15.87 15.51
C LEU A 208 -2.62 -14.58 15.69
N ILE A 209 -3.93 -14.65 15.50
CA ILE A 209 -4.83 -13.49 15.65
C ILE A 209 -4.76 -12.97 17.09
N GLY A 210 -4.77 -13.85 18.09
CA GLY A 210 -4.65 -13.48 19.50
C GLY A 210 -3.35 -12.75 19.81
N CYS A 211 -2.21 -13.26 19.33
CA CYS A 211 -0.90 -12.62 19.50
C CYS A 211 -0.82 -11.27 18.78
N ILE A 212 -1.29 -11.18 17.54
CA ILE A 212 -1.30 -9.93 16.76
C ILE A 212 -2.22 -8.89 17.42
N SER A 213 -3.44 -9.28 17.78
CA SER A 213 -4.40 -8.40 18.45
C SER A 213 -3.90 -7.95 19.81
N LEU A 214 -3.30 -8.83 20.60
CA LEU A 214 -2.72 -8.46 21.90
C LEU A 214 -1.54 -7.50 21.74
N PHE A 215 -0.66 -7.75 20.76
CA PHE A 215 0.45 -6.86 20.46
C PHE A 215 -0.02 -5.44 20.10
N PHE A 216 -0.99 -5.34 19.19
CA PHE A 216 -1.52 -4.02 18.80
C PHE A 216 -2.36 -3.37 19.90
N ALA A 217 -3.15 -4.14 20.67
CA ALA A 217 -3.91 -3.60 21.79
C ALA A 217 -2.98 -3.06 22.89
N ALA A 218 -1.91 -3.78 23.22
CA ALA A 218 -0.91 -3.31 24.18
C ALA A 218 -0.20 -2.05 23.68
N LEU A 219 0.14 -2.02 22.40
CA LEU A 219 0.77 -0.86 21.76
C LEU A 219 -0.18 0.36 21.78
N ILE A 220 -1.44 0.19 21.38
CA ILE A 220 -2.45 1.25 21.40
C ILE A 220 -2.69 1.73 22.84
N TYR A 221 -2.87 0.81 23.78
CA TYR A 221 -3.05 1.14 25.19
C TYR A 221 -1.88 1.97 25.74
N LEU A 222 -0.65 1.57 25.45
CA LEU A 222 0.54 2.30 25.87
C LEU A 222 0.54 3.72 25.31
N PHE A 223 0.13 3.91 24.05
CA PHE A 223 0.02 5.25 23.45
C PHE A 223 -1.13 6.08 24.04
N THR A 224 -2.25 5.47 24.46
CA THR A 224 -3.35 6.22 25.10
C THR A 224 -3.01 6.75 26.50
N GLN A 225 -1.96 6.24 27.14
CA GLN A 225 -1.53 6.66 28.48
C GLN A 225 -0.47 7.77 28.47
N ILE A 226 0.05 8.12 27.29
CA ILE A 226 1.12 9.10 27.10
C ILE A 226 0.51 10.44 26.67
N SER A 227 1.10 11.56 27.09
CA SER A 227 0.64 12.87 26.62
C SER A 227 0.84 13.04 25.11
N ARG A 228 0.04 13.88 24.44
CA ARG A 228 0.06 13.97 22.97
C ARG A 228 1.42 14.40 22.40
N ASP A 229 2.12 15.31 23.08
CA ASP A 229 3.45 15.77 22.66
C ASP A 229 4.50 14.67 22.81
N GLU A 230 4.39 13.84 23.86
CA GLU A 230 5.26 12.69 24.08
C GLU A 230 4.95 11.53 23.11
N MET A 231 3.69 11.36 22.69
CA MET A 231 3.28 10.32 21.76
C MET A 231 4.03 10.42 20.42
N GLY A 232 4.23 11.64 19.91
CA GLY A 232 5.03 11.87 18.70
C GLY A 232 6.49 11.44 18.87
N VAL A 233 7.11 11.79 20.00
CA VAL A 233 8.50 11.45 20.32
C VAL A 233 8.67 9.93 20.49
N TYR A 234 7.82 9.29 21.30
CA TYR A 234 7.90 7.84 21.55
C TYR A 234 7.55 7.00 20.32
N SER A 235 6.55 7.40 19.53
CA SER A 235 6.21 6.70 18.28
C SER A 235 7.38 6.71 17.31
N THR A 236 8.02 7.88 17.14
CA THR A 236 9.21 8.05 16.31
C THR A 236 10.38 7.22 16.82
N LEU A 237 10.65 7.27 18.14
CA LEU A 237 11.75 6.51 18.75
C LEU A 237 11.55 5.00 18.56
N ILE A 238 10.36 4.47 18.86
CA ILE A 238 10.03 3.05 18.71
C ILE A 238 10.15 2.64 17.24
N ALA A 239 9.61 3.44 16.30
CA ALA A 239 9.72 3.18 14.88
C ALA A 239 11.19 3.10 14.45
N ASN A 240 12.02 4.07 14.84
CA ASN A 240 13.43 4.11 14.46
C ASN A 240 14.24 2.93 15.05
N ILE A 241 14.01 2.59 16.32
CA ILE A 241 14.64 1.41 16.97
C ILE A 241 14.24 0.13 16.24
N LEU A 242 12.95 -0.03 15.94
CA LEU A 242 12.43 -1.21 15.26
C LEU A 242 13.01 -1.33 13.85
N LEU A 243 13.01 -0.23 13.08
CA LEU A 243 13.58 -0.20 11.73
C LEU A 243 15.06 -0.56 11.71
N PHE A 244 15.86 0.04 12.61
CA PHE A 244 17.29 -0.25 12.68
C PHE A 244 17.57 -1.67 13.16
N SER A 245 16.76 -2.17 14.10
CA SER A 245 16.84 -3.56 14.57
C SER A 245 16.53 -4.57 13.47
N ILE A 246 15.59 -4.25 12.56
CA ILE A 246 15.33 -5.08 11.38
C ILE A 246 16.55 -5.10 10.45
N ILE A 247 17.17 -3.96 10.17
CA ILE A 247 18.39 -3.91 9.34
C ILE A 247 19.49 -4.79 9.95
N LEU A 248 19.74 -4.63 11.25
CA LEU A 248 20.73 -5.46 11.97
C LEU A 248 20.38 -6.94 11.94
N LEU A 249 19.10 -7.29 12.12
CA LEU A 249 18.64 -8.68 12.06
C LEU A 249 18.99 -9.33 10.72
N PHE A 250 18.74 -8.65 9.60
CA PHE A 250 19.04 -9.16 8.26
C PHE A 250 20.55 -9.35 8.07
N ILE A 251 21.36 -8.38 8.50
CA ILE A 251 22.82 -8.44 8.40
C ILE A 251 23.37 -9.60 9.25
N LEU A 252 22.98 -9.67 10.54
CA LEU A 252 23.44 -10.70 11.46
C LEU A 252 23.01 -12.09 11.02
N TRP A 253 21.80 -12.24 10.49
CA TRP A 253 21.33 -13.49 9.92
C TRP A 253 22.14 -13.89 8.68
N GLY A 254 22.46 -12.93 7.81
CA GLY A 254 23.35 -13.15 6.67
C GLY A 254 24.75 -13.63 7.07
N LEU A 255 25.34 -12.99 8.09
CA LEU A 255 26.62 -13.41 8.67
C LEU A 255 26.53 -14.82 9.27
N TRP A 256 25.47 -15.13 10.02
CA TRP A 256 25.25 -16.46 10.60
C TRP A 256 25.13 -17.55 9.54
N LYS A 257 24.51 -17.23 8.39
CA LYS A 257 24.41 -18.11 7.22
C LYS A 257 25.64 -18.10 6.32
N LYS A 258 26.69 -17.37 6.71
CA LYS A 258 27.99 -17.29 6.03
C LYS A 258 27.87 -16.84 4.56
N ILE A 259 26.90 -15.97 4.25
CA ILE A 259 26.79 -15.36 2.92
C ILE A 259 27.64 -14.08 2.86
N ASN A 260 28.07 -13.66 1.66
CA ASN A 260 28.69 -12.36 1.48
C ASN A 260 27.62 -11.25 1.55
N VAL A 261 27.47 -10.67 2.74
CA VAL A 261 26.47 -9.64 3.03
C VAL A 261 26.66 -8.40 2.16
N TYR A 262 27.90 -7.99 1.90
CA TYR A 262 28.20 -6.81 1.09
C TYR A 262 27.79 -7.03 -0.37
N ASP A 263 28.18 -8.16 -0.96
CA ASP A 263 27.83 -8.46 -2.36
C ASP A 263 26.32 -8.57 -2.55
N ALA A 264 25.63 -9.25 -1.62
CA ALA A 264 24.17 -9.34 -1.61
C ALA A 264 23.52 -7.96 -1.50
N PHE A 265 24.06 -7.08 -0.64
CA PHE A 265 23.58 -5.71 -0.52
C PHE A 265 23.74 -4.93 -1.83
N ILE A 266 24.91 -5.01 -2.49
CA ILE A 266 25.17 -4.31 -3.75
C ILE A 266 24.29 -4.84 -4.88
N GLU A 267 24.03 -6.15 -4.92
CA GLU A 267 23.08 -6.76 -5.85
C GLU A 267 21.67 -6.16 -5.69
N GLY A 268 21.14 -6.14 -4.47
CA GLY A 268 19.84 -5.53 -4.18
C GLY A 268 19.81 -4.03 -4.43
N ALA A 269 20.91 -3.33 -4.16
CA ALA A 269 21.01 -1.89 -4.40
C ALA A 269 20.86 -1.54 -5.89
N LYS A 270 21.42 -2.35 -6.80
CA LYS A 270 21.27 -2.19 -8.25
C LYS A 270 19.82 -2.40 -8.72
N GLU A 271 19.10 -3.33 -8.10
CA GLU A 271 17.66 -3.51 -8.35
C GLU A 271 16.86 -2.27 -7.94
N GLY A 272 17.22 -1.64 -6.82
CA GLY A 272 16.60 -0.40 -6.38
C GLY A 272 16.78 0.76 -7.36
N PHE A 273 17.96 0.86 -7.96
CA PHE A 273 18.22 1.84 -9.02
C PHE A 273 17.31 1.61 -10.25
N THR A 274 17.23 0.36 -10.70
CA THR A 274 16.38 -0.02 -11.84
C THR A 274 14.90 0.25 -11.56
N THR A 275 14.47 -0.03 -10.33
CA THR A 275 13.10 0.20 -9.87
C THR A 275 12.75 1.68 -9.88
N ALA A 276 13.63 2.54 -9.38
CA ALA A 276 13.43 3.99 -9.37
C ALA A 276 13.24 4.54 -10.79
N ILE A 277 14.07 4.12 -11.75
CA ILE A 277 13.95 4.55 -13.16
C ILE A 277 12.59 4.13 -13.75
N ARG A 278 12.15 2.90 -13.47
CA ARG A 278 10.86 2.37 -13.96
C ARG A 278 9.66 3.14 -13.41
N ILE A 279 9.77 3.72 -12.22
CA ILE A 279 8.70 4.46 -11.55
C ILE A 279 8.51 5.87 -12.16
N ILE A 280 9.57 6.49 -12.71
CA ILE A 280 9.55 7.87 -13.24
C ILE A 280 8.37 8.15 -14.18
N PRO A 281 8.11 7.36 -15.25
CA PRO A 281 7.07 7.70 -16.21
C PRO A 281 5.67 7.72 -15.58
N TYR A 282 5.41 6.81 -14.64
CA TYR A 282 4.15 6.72 -13.94
C TYR A 282 3.97 7.88 -12.96
N LEU A 283 5.02 8.27 -12.23
CA LEU A 283 4.96 9.44 -11.36
C LEU A 283 4.72 10.71 -12.16
N VAL A 284 5.42 10.91 -13.28
CA VAL A 284 5.20 12.06 -14.16
C VAL A 284 3.76 12.09 -14.66
N ALA A 285 3.26 10.98 -15.21
CA ALA A 285 1.90 10.93 -15.74
C ALA A 285 0.83 11.27 -14.69
N PHE A 286 0.93 10.70 -13.48
CA PHE A 286 -0.05 10.97 -12.43
C PHE A 286 0.10 12.36 -11.82
N LEU A 287 1.31 12.78 -11.48
CA LEU A 287 1.51 14.09 -10.85
C LEU A 287 1.13 15.23 -11.80
N VAL A 288 1.37 15.10 -13.10
CA VAL A 288 0.92 16.09 -14.09
C VAL A 288 -0.61 16.09 -14.19
N GLY A 289 -1.24 14.93 -14.35
CA GLY A 289 -2.70 14.85 -14.42
C GLY A 289 -3.39 15.40 -13.17
N ILE A 290 -2.87 15.06 -11.99
CA ILE A 290 -3.39 15.54 -10.71
C ILE A 290 -3.16 17.05 -10.55
N ALA A 291 -1.99 17.58 -10.95
CA ALA A 291 -1.72 19.01 -10.89
C ALA A 291 -2.68 19.80 -11.78
N VAL A 292 -2.93 19.35 -13.01
CA VAL A 292 -3.93 19.96 -13.91
C VAL A 292 -5.33 19.89 -13.30
N PHE A 293 -5.71 18.74 -12.73
CA PHE A 293 -7.01 18.57 -12.07
C PHE A 293 -7.17 19.48 -10.85
N ARG A 294 -6.12 19.64 -10.03
CA ARG A 294 -6.13 20.54 -8.87
C ARG A 294 -6.14 22.00 -9.26
N THR A 295 -5.24 22.44 -10.15
CA THR A 295 -5.17 23.84 -10.61
C THR A 295 -6.48 24.30 -11.26
N SER A 296 -7.20 23.42 -11.97
CA SER A 296 -8.52 23.76 -12.51
C SER A 296 -9.56 24.11 -11.43
N GLY A 297 -9.37 23.64 -10.19
CA GLY A 297 -10.36 23.70 -9.10
C GLY A 297 -11.28 22.47 -9.03
N ALA A 298 -11.14 21.51 -9.96
CA ALA A 298 -11.95 20.29 -9.94
C ALA A 298 -11.72 19.45 -8.67
N MET A 299 -10.49 19.44 -8.15
CA MET A 299 -10.17 18.75 -6.90
C MET A 299 -10.91 19.37 -5.71
N ASP A 300 -10.99 20.69 -5.63
CA ASP A 300 -11.68 21.37 -4.54
C ASP A 300 -13.19 21.10 -4.59
N ILE A 301 -13.78 21.09 -5.79
CA ILE A 301 -15.18 20.70 -5.98
C ILE A 301 -15.43 19.27 -5.46
N LEU A 302 -14.54 18.33 -5.81
CA LEU A 302 -14.64 16.94 -5.36
C LEU A 302 -14.55 16.83 -3.83
N VAL A 303 -13.51 17.41 -3.22
CA VAL A 303 -13.24 17.33 -1.79
C VAL A 303 -14.33 18.06 -0.99
N ASN A 304 -14.72 19.26 -1.40
CA ASN A 304 -15.79 20.02 -0.73
C ASN A 304 -17.15 19.34 -0.89
N GLY A 305 -17.43 18.72 -2.04
CA GLY A 305 -18.66 17.95 -2.26
C GLY A 305 -18.75 16.76 -1.30
N ILE A 306 -17.66 16.00 -1.14
CA ILE A 306 -17.62 14.92 -0.14
C ILE A 306 -17.77 15.48 1.28
N GLY A 307 -17.08 16.58 1.59
CA GLY A 307 -17.14 17.23 2.90
C GLY A 307 -18.54 17.70 3.26
N TYR A 308 -19.27 18.27 2.32
CA TYR A 308 -20.66 18.65 2.50
C TYR A 308 -21.54 17.44 2.85
N VAL A 309 -21.41 16.35 2.09
CA VAL A 309 -22.18 15.11 2.34
C VAL A 309 -21.85 14.52 3.71
N VAL A 310 -20.57 14.44 4.08
CA VAL A 310 -20.15 13.95 5.40
C VAL A 310 -20.66 14.86 6.52
N GLY A 311 -20.60 16.17 6.32
CA GLY A 311 -21.09 17.18 7.27
C GLY A 311 -22.59 17.09 7.54
N LEU A 312 -23.40 16.65 6.57
CA LEU A 312 -24.84 16.39 6.77
C LEU A 312 -25.12 15.32 7.83
N PHE A 313 -24.16 14.41 8.08
CA PHE A 313 -24.27 13.38 9.11
C PHE A 313 -23.69 13.83 10.47
N GLY A 314 -23.24 15.09 10.59
CA GLY A 314 -22.67 15.64 11.84
C GLY A 314 -21.30 15.07 12.21
N VAL A 315 -20.59 14.46 11.25
CA VAL A 315 -19.25 13.89 11.43
C VAL A 315 -18.19 14.92 11.09
N ASP A 316 -17.05 14.90 11.80
CA ASP A 316 -15.90 15.75 11.49
C ASP A 316 -15.41 15.53 10.04
N THR A 317 -15.11 16.61 9.32
CA THR A 317 -14.73 16.56 7.90
C THR A 317 -13.22 16.69 7.67
N SER A 318 -12.40 16.73 8.72
CA SER A 318 -10.95 16.98 8.61
C SER A 318 -10.23 15.89 7.80
N PHE A 319 -10.79 14.68 7.74
CA PHE A 319 -10.24 13.55 6.99
C PHE A 319 -10.51 13.60 5.48
N VAL A 320 -11.43 14.45 5.02
CA VAL A 320 -11.98 14.39 3.65
C VAL A 320 -10.92 14.67 2.59
N GLY A 321 -9.93 15.52 2.89
CA GLY A 321 -8.82 15.82 1.98
C GLY A 321 -7.92 14.62 1.66
N ALA A 322 -7.96 13.53 2.45
CA ALA A 322 -7.21 12.31 2.19
C ALA A 322 -8.02 11.25 1.39
N LEU A 323 -9.34 11.45 1.23
CA LEU A 323 -10.20 10.50 0.53
C LEU A 323 -9.88 10.31 -0.95
N PRO A 324 -9.42 11.32 -1.72
CA PRO A 324 -8.96 11.06 -3.09
C PRO A 324 -7.90 9.95 -3.15
N THR A 325 -6.90 9.99 -2.24
CA THR A 325 -5.89 8.92 -2.11
C THR A 325 -6.53 7.59 -1.76
N ALA A 326 -7.48 7.58 -0.81
CA ALA A 326 -8.20 6.38 -0.38
C ALA A 326 -8.97 5.71 -1.53
N LEU A 327 -9.71 6.49 -2.33
CA LEU A 327 -10.51 5.98 -3.43
C LEU A 327 -9.63 5.49 -4.59
N MET A 328 -8.52 6.18 -4.86
CA MET A 328 -7.57 5.76 -5.88
C MET A 328 -6.86 4.46 -5.49
N LYS A 329 -6.73 4.18 -4.19
CA LYS A 329 -5.95 3.07 -3.67
C LYS A 329 -6.36 1.71 -4.22
N SER A 330 -7.66 1.43 -4.29
CA SER A 330 -8.20 0.18 -4.83
C SER A 330 -7.97 0.03 -6.33
N LEU A 331 -7.89 1.16 -7.04
CA LEU A 331 -7.81 1.23 -8.50
C LEU A 331 -6.37 1.25 -9.01
N SER A 332 -5.48 2.00 -8.34
CA SER A 332 -4.11 2.23 -8.79
C SER A 332 -3.17 2.66 -7.66
N GLY A 333 -2.09 1.91 -7.49
CA GLY A 333 -1.06 2.20 -6.49
C GLY A 333 -0.20 3.40 -6.89
N SER A 334 0.07 3.57 -8.18
CA SER A 334 0.79 4.73 -8.73
C SER A 334 -0.06 5.99 -8.67
N GLY A 335 -1.36 5.89 -8.97
CA GLY A 335 -2.29 7.01 -8.83
C GLY A 335 -2.43 7.44 -7.37
N ALA A 336 -2.54 6.48 -6.45
CA ALA A 336 -2.60 6.78 -5.02
C ALA A 336 -1.30 7.38 -4.48
N ASN A 337 -0.12 6.97 -5.00
CA ASN A 337 1.14 7.65 -4.70
C ASN A 337 1.10 9.12 -5.17
N GLY A 338 0.65 9.36 -6.40
CA GLY A 338 0.53 10.71 -6.94
C GLY A 338 -0.38 11.60 -6.09
N LEU A 339 -1.56 11.10 -5.72
CA LEU A 339 -2.51 11.85 -4.89
C LEU A 339 -1.98 12.07 -3.48
N MET A 340 -1.30 11.11 -2.88
CA MET A 340 -0.67 11.29 -1.57
C MET A 340 0.41 12.37 -1.59
N ILE A 341 1.28 12.38 -2.60
CA ILE A 341 2.30 13.42 -2.78
C ILE A 341 1.66 14.78 -2.97
N ASP A 342 0.62 14.86 -3.81
CA ASP A 342 -0.14 16.07 -4.04
C ASP A 342 -0.83 16.59 -2.75
N THR A 343 -1.43 15.70 -1.96
CA THR A 343 -1.99 16.05 -0.64
C THR A 343 -0.91 16.60 0.30
N MET A 344 0.28 15.98 0.36
CA MET A 344 1.37 16.50 1.18
C MET A 344 1.89 17.86 0.69
N LYS A 345 1.93 18.08 -0.64
CA LYS A 345 2.28 19.40 -1.21
C LYS A 345 1.25 20.47 -0.85
N GLN A 346 -0.04 20.12 -0.92
CA GLN A 346 -1.13 21.07 -0.71
C GLN A 346 -1.30 21.44 0.77
N TYR A 347 -1.32 20.45 1.66
CA TYR A 347 -1.65 20.64 3.07
C TYR A 347 -0.42 20.62 3.99
N GLY A 348 0.74 20.23 3.48
CA GLY A 348 1.96 19.98 4.27
C GLY A 348 2.07 18.52 4.70
N ALA A 349 3.30 17.99 4.71
CA ALA A 349 3.56 16.58 5.01
C ALA A 349 3.15 16.19 6.45
N ASP A 350 3.30 17.09 7.42
CA ASP A 350 2.96 16.86 8.83
C ASP A 350 1.55 17.31 9.20
N SER A 351 0.75 17.79 8.24
CA SER A 351 -0.67 18.03 8.48
C SER A 351 -1.40 16.71 8.77
N PHE A 352 -2.52 16.80 9.49
CA PHE A 352 -3.40 15.65 9.71
C PHE A 352 -3.77 14.95 8.38
N VAL A 353 -4.16 15.73 7.37
CA VAL A 353 -4.53 15.23 6.04
C VAL A 353 -3.34 14.57 5.33
N GLY A 354 -2.15 15.17 5.42
CA GLY A 354 -0.92 14.62 4.85
C GLY A 354 -0.52 13.28 5.48
N ARG A 355 -0.56 13.19 6.81
CA ARG A 355 -0.29 11.95 7.56
C ARG A 355 -1.34 10.88 7.30
N MET A 356 -2.63 11.23 7.35
CA MET A 356 -3.70 10.29 7.08
C MET A 356 -3.64 9.75 5.65
N SER A 357 -3.34 10.60 4.67
CA SER A 357 -3.15 10.16 3.28
C SER A 357 -1.99 9.17 3.15
N CYS A 358 -0.94 9.29 3.96
CA CYS A 358 0.15 8.33 4.04
C CYS A 358 -0.31 6.99 4.65
N VAL A 359 -1.03 7.04 5.77
CA VAL A 359 -1.54 5.83 6.45
C VAL A 359 -2.52 5.06 5.55
N VAL A 360 -3.49 5.77 4.94
CA VAL A 360 -4.42 5.22 3.95
C VAL A 360 -3.66 4.58 2.79
N ARG A 361 -2.61 5.24 2.28
CA ARG A 361 -1.83 4.70 1.17
C ARG A 361 -1.17 3.36 1.52
N GLY A 362 -0.74 3.20 2.77
CA GLY A 362 -0.13 1.97 3.26
C GLY A 362 -1.13 0.92 3.78
N ALA A 363 -2.43 1.22 3.80
CA ALA A 363 -3.46 0.36 4.40
C ALA A 363 -3.73 -0.95 3.65
N SER A 364 -3.50 -0.97 2.33
CA SER A 364 -3.76 -2.12 1.48
C SER A 364 -2.87 -2.11 0.22
N ASP A 365 -3.04 -3.08 -0.68
CA ASP A 365 -2.57 -3.05 -2.06
C ASP A 365 -3.77 -2.83 -3.02
N THR A 366 -3.61 -3.07 -4.31
CA THR A 366 -4.47 -2.56 -5.38
C THR A 366 -5.37 -3.65 -5.92
N THR A 367 -6.57 -3.79 -5.35
CA THR A 367 -7.54 -4.86 -5.67
C THR A 367 -7.64 -5.13 -7.18
N PHE A 368 -7.96 -4.11 -7.97
CA PHE A 368 -8.25 -4.30 -9.40
C PHE A 368 -7.01 -4.58 -10.23
N TYR A 369 -5.84 -4.06 -9.83
CA TYR A 369 -4.58 -4.35 -10.50
C TYR A 369 -4.14 -5.80 -10.23
N ILE A 370 -4.14 -6.22 -8.96
CA ILE A 370 -3.80 -7.59 -8.57
C ILE A 370 -4.74 -8.56 -9.29
N LEU A 371 -6.04 -8.26 -9.33
CA LEU A 371 -7.00 -9.08 -10.05
C LEU A 371 -6.66 -9.17 -11.55
N ALA A 372 -6.43 -8.05 -12.21
CA ALA A 372 -6.11 -8.03 -13.64
C ALA A 372 -4.82 -8.82 -13.95
N VAL A 373 -3.78 -8.66 -13.13
CA VAL A 373 -2.49 -9.33 -13.34
C VAL A 373 -2.58 -10.82 -13.01
N TYR A 374 -3.10 -11.17 -11.83
CA TYR A 374 -3.12 -12.55 -11.36
C TYR A 374 -4.14 -13.39 -12.12
N PHE A 375 -5.40 -12.98 -12.19
CA PHE A 375 -6.42 -13.74 -12.92
C PHE A 375 -6.22 -13.67 -14.44
N GLY A 376 -5.77 -12.53 -14.96
CA GLY A 376 -5.45 -12.39 -16.38
C GLY A 376 -4.34 -13.34 -16.83
N SER A 377 -3.32 -13.57 -15.99
CA SER A 377 -2.20 -14.46 -16.31
C SER A 377 -2.57 -15.94 -16.50
N VAL A 378 -3.74 -16.34 -15.98
CA VAL A 378 -4.22 -17.73 -16.03
C VAL A 378 -5.57 -17.88 -16.73
N GLY A 379 -6.07 -16.80 -17.36
CA GLY A 379 -7.30 -16.83 -18.16
C GLY A 379 -8.61 -16.92 -17.35
N ILE A 380 -8.60 -16.50 -16.08
CA ILE A 380 -9.79 -16.49 -15.23
C ILE A 380 -10.67 -15.29 -15.62
N THR A 381 -11.92 -15.55 -15.97
CA THR A 381 -12.91 -14.51 -16.32
C THR A 381 -13.99 -14.36 -15.26
N LYS A 382 -14.33 -15.45 -14.56
CA LYS A 382 -15.30 -15.47 -13.47
C LYS A 382 -14.59 -15.39 -12.12
N THR A 383 -14.55 -14.18 -11.57
CA THR A 383 -13.80 -13.84 -10.34
C THR A 383 -14.46 -14.31 -9.05
N ARG A 384 -15.73 -14.74 -9.10
CA ARG A 384 -16.57 -15.08 -7.93
C ARG A 384 -16.52 -13.93 -6.90
N ASN A 385 -16.35 -14.26 -5.63
CA ASN A 385 -16.30 -13.33 -4.50
C ASN A 385 -14.96 -12.59 -4.33
N ALA A 386 -13.97 -12.79 -5.22
CA ALA A 386 -12.66 -12.12 -5.12
C ALA A 386 -12.77 -10.59 -5.06
N VAL A 387 -13.54 -10.00 -5.97
CA VAL A 387 -13.74 -8.54 -6.03
C VAL A 387 -14.39 -8.04 -4.76
N THR A 388 -15.49 -8.68 -4.34
CA THR A 388 -16.25 -8.28 -3.16
C THR A 388 -15.41 -8.37 -1.89
N CYS A 389 -14.71 -9.48 -1.68
CA CYS A 389 -13.84 -9.65 -0.51
C CYS A 389 -12.64 -8.70 -0.52
N GLY A 390 -12.04 -8.44 -1.70
CA GLY A 390 -10.96 -7.47 -1.86
C GLY A 390 -11.42 -6.04 -1.53
N LEU A 391 -12.58 -5.62 -2.02
CA LEU A 391 -13.16 -4.31 -1.72
C LEU A 391 -13.57 -4.17 -0.25
N ILE A 392 -14.03 -5.25 0.41
CA ILE A 392 -14.27 -5.26 1.86
C ILE A 392 -12.96 -5.01 2.61
N ALA A 393 -11.87 -5.67 2.21
CA ALA A 393 -10.54 -5.45 2.80
C ALA A 393 -10.10 -4.00 2.62
N ASP A 394 -10.14 -3.48 1.39
CA ASP A 394 -9.80 -2.09 1.08
C ASP A 394 -10.63 -1.09 1.90
N PHE A 395 -11.95 -1.25 1.91
CA PHE A 395 -12.85 -0.36 2.65
C PHE A 395 -12.58 -0.39 4.15
N SER A 396 -12.32 -1.58 4.71
CA SER A 396 -11.94 -1.71 6.11
C SER A 396 -10.59 -1.06 6.43
N GLY A 397 -9.62 -1.16 5.50
CA GLY A 397 -8.33 -0.49 5.59
C GLY A 397 -8.48 1.03 5.55
N ILE A 398 -9.37 1.56 4.69
CA ILE A 398 -9.68 2.99 4.65
C ILE A 398 -10.26 3.44 5.99
N ILE A 399 -11.31 2.78 6.50
CA ILE A 399 -11.94 3.12 7.79
C ILE A 399 -10.92 3.06 8.93
N ALA A 400 -10.13 2.00 8.99
CA ALA A 400 -9.09 1.85 9.99
C ALA A 400 -8.07 2.98 9.89
N ALA A 401 -7.64 3.36 8.68
CA ALA A 401 -6.71 4.47 8.49
C ALA A 401 -7.28 5.79 9.01
N ILE A 402 -8.59 6.05 8.82
CA ILE A 402 -9.26 7.24 9.35
C ILE A 402 -9.18 7.23 10.88
N ILE A 403 -9.70 6.18 11.51
CA ILE A 403 -9.80 6.06 12.97
C ILE A 403 -8.42 6.13 13.63
N ILE A 404 -7.45 5.38 13.10
CA ILE A 404 -6.09 5.35 13.64
C ILE A 404 -5.39 6.69 13.40
N SER A 405 -5.66 7.39 12.30
CA SER A 405 -5.09 8.73 12.10
C SER A 405 -5.66 9.74 13.11
N TYR A 406 -6.96 9.70 13.43
CA TYR A 406 -7.51 10.52 14.51
C TYR A 406 -6.84 10.20 15.84
N LEU A 407 -6.65 8.91 16.15
CA LEU A 407 -6.04 8.51 17.42
C LEU A 407 -4.58 9.01 17.58
N PHE A 408 -3.80 9.01 16.50
CA PHE A 408 -2.36 9.32 16.57
C PHE A 408 -2.04 10.78 16.23
N PHE A 409 -2.89 11.48 15.48
CA PHE A 409 -2.56 12.78 14.89
C PHE A 409 -3.57 13.90 15.16
N PHE A 410 -4.65 13.64 15.90
CA PHE A 410 -5.72 14.61 16.19
C PHE A 410 -6.13 14.57 17.68
#